data_AF-A0A3C2BDG9-F1
#
_entry.id   AF-A0A3C2BDG9-F1
#
_cell.length_a   1.000
_cell.length_b   1.000
_cell.length_c   1.000
_cell.angle_alpha   90.00
_cell.angle_beta   90.00
_cell.angle_gamma   90.00
#
_symmetry.space_group_name_H-M   'P 1'
#
loop_
_entity.id
_entity.type
_entity.pdbx_description
1 polymer ?
#
loop_
_entity_poly.entity_id
_entity_poly.type
_entity_poly.pdbx_seq_one_letter_code
_entity_poly.pdbx_strand_id
1 'polypeptide(L)'
;VPSASMTIHPVRMNGTVLGVPQTLSYFEKMQDRIVNFVVSNSSISEETFRKLLMNTSELVMDVGSVVEGKKAVEIGLIDRLGGLSDAVECLYEMIENSERRYSD
;
A
#
# COMPACT_ATOMS: atom_id res chain seq x y z
N VAL A 1 -7.68 -17.99 11.67
CA VAL A 1 -6.55 -17.82 10.72
C VAL A 1 -6.60 -16.39 10.22
N PRO A 2 -5.48 -15.64 10.12
CA PRO A 2 -5.51 -14.27 9.61
C PRO A 2 -6.07 -14.26 8.18
N SER A 3 -7.11 -13.47 7.94
CA SER A 3 -7.88 -13.44 6.68
C SER A 3 -7.75 -12.11 5.93
N ALA A 4 -6.75 -11.30 6.27
CA ALA A 4 -6.59 -9.98 5.69
C ALA A 4 -6.23 -10.07 4.19
N SER A 5 -6.84 -9.19 3.40
CA SER A 5 -6.56 -8.99 1.98
C SER A 5 -6.40 -7.51 1.69
N MET A 6 -5.50 -7.17 0.78
CA MET A 6 -5.24 -5.80 0.33
C MET A 6 -5.48 -5.71 -1.17
N THR A 7 -6.02 -4.58 -1.65
CA THR A 7 -6.18 -4.35 -3.08
C THR A 7 -5.20 -3.28 -3.53
N ILE A 8 -4.42 -3.57 -4.57
CA ILE A 8 -3.52 -2.63 -5.23
C ILE A 8 -4.10 -2.32 -6.59
N HIS A 9 -4.31 -1.03 -6.85
CA HIS A 9 -5.06 -0.56 -8.01
C HIS A 9 -4.46 0.76 -8.51
N PRO A 10 -4.31 0.97 -9.83
CA PRO A 10 -3.78 2.22 -10.37
C PRO A 10 -4.78 3.37 -10.21
N VAL A 11 -4.29 4.60 -10.15
CA VAL A 11 -5.19 5.77 -10.07
C VAL A 11 -6.19 5.72 -11.25
N ARG A 12 -7.44 6.15 -11.03
CA ARG A 12 -8.43 6.27 -12.10
C ARG A 12 -8.87 7.71 -12.25
N MET A 13 -9.24 8.05 -13.47
CA MET A 13 -9.94 9.29 -13.78
C MET A 13 -11.29 8.95 -14.40
N ASN A 14 -12.34 9.63 -13.94
CA ASN A 14 -13.69 9.49 -14.46
C ASN A 14 -14.19 10.84 -14.99
N GLY A 15 -15.18 10.81 -15.87
CA GLY A 15 -15.80 12.02 -16.44
C GLY A 15 -15.06 12.57 -17.65
N THR A 16 -15.32 13.84 -18.00
CA THR A 16 -14.73 14.48 -19.18
C THR A 16 -13.24 14.76 -18.95
N VAL A 17 -12.39 14.03 -19.66
CA VAL A 17 -10.94 14.26 -19.67
C VAL A 17 -10.59 15.13 -20.87
N LEU A 18 -9.89 16.24 -20.62
CA LEU A 18 -9.25 16.99 -21.69
C LEU A 18 -8.07 16.15 -22.19
N GLY A 19 -8.17 15.59 -23.40
CA GLY A 19 -7.14 14.73 -24.02
C GLY A 19 -5.84 15.44 -24.38
N VAL A 20 -5.48 16.48 -23.62
CA VAL A 20 -4.25 17.25 -23.79
C VAL A 20 -3.09 16.56 -23.05
N PRO A 21 -1.86 16.58 -23.59
CA PRO A 21 -0.70 15.88 -23.00
C PRO A 21 -0.43 16.24 -21.53
N GLN A 22 -0.79 17.46 -21.11
CA GLN A 22 -0.62 17.95 -19.75
C GLN A 22 -1.45 17.15 -18.74
N THR A 23 -2.67 16.74 -19.11
CA THR A 23 -3.55 15.95 -18.25
C THR A 23 -3.00 14.54 -18.06
N LEU A 24 -2.46 13.93 -19.13
CA LEU A 24 -1.79 12.63 -19.05
C LEU A 24 -0.54 12.69 -18.17
N SER A 25 0.34 13.68 -18.38
CA SER A 25 1.56 13.85 -17.57
C SER A 25 1.24 14.12 -16.10
N TYR A 26 0.16 14.86 -15.81
CA TYR A 26 -0.29 15.08 -14.45
C TYR A 26 -0.71 13.77 -13.76
N PHE A 27 -1.44 12.92 -14.48
CA PHE A 27 -1.87 11.62 -13.98
C PHE A 27 -0.69 10.69 -13.70
N GLU A 28 0.28 10.60 -14.61
CA GLU A 28 1.52 9.83 -14.40
C GLU A 28 2.26 10.29 -13.14
N LYS A 29 2.42 11.61 -12.96
CA LYS A 29 3.05 12.18 -11.76
C LYS A 29 2.29 11.85 -10.48
N MET A 30 0.95 11.81 -10.54
CA MET A 30 0.14 11.42 -9.39
C MET A 30 0.38 9.96 -9.03
N GLN A 31 0.38 9.07 -10.03
CA GLN A 31 0.66 7.65 -9.83
C GLN A 31 2.08 7.45 -9.27
N ASP A 32 3.09 8.10 -9.82
CA ASP A 32 4.48 7.98 -9.36
C ASP A 32 4.65 8.48 -7.92
N ARG A 33 3.95 9.54 -7.51
CA ARG A 33 3.96 10.00 -6.11
C ARG A 33 3.42 8.95 -5.15
N ILE A 34 2.37 8.23 -5.54
CA ILE A 34 1.79 7.14 -4.73
C ILE A 34 2.74 5.95 -4.69
N VAL A 35 3.31 5.55 -5.82
CA VAL A 35 4.32 4.48 -5.90
C VAL A 35 5.49 4.79 -4.97
N ASN A 36 6.06 5.99 -5.08
CA ASN A 36 7.19 6.40 -4.26
C ASN A 36 6.85 6.43 -2.77
N PHE A 37 5.66 6.89 -2.40
CA PHE A 37 5.21 6.88 -1.00
C PHE A 37 5.12 5.45 -0.44
N VAL A 38 4.56 4.51 -1.19
CA VAL A 38 4.45 3.12 -0.72
C VAL A 38 5.82 2.47 -0.61
N VAL A 39 6.66 2.61 -1.64
CA VAL A 39 8.03 2.06 -1.65
C VAL A 39 8.90 2.67 -0.56
N SER A 40 8.75 3.95 -0.23
CA SER A 40 9.53 4.58 0.86
C SER A 40 9.10 4.17 2.26
N ASN A 41 7.89 3.63 2.42
CA ASN A 41 7.31 3.25 3.72
C ASN A 41 7.12 1.73 3.85
N SER A 42 7.73 0.95 2.98
CA SER A 42 7.70 -0.51 3.03
C SER A 42 9.01 -1.08 2.46
N SER A 43 9.16 -2.40 2.52
CA SER A 43 10.32 -3.11 1.96
C SER A 43 10.09 -3.65 0.55
N ILE A 44 8.93 -3.34 -0.07
CA ILE A 44 8.61 -3.79 -1.42
C ILE A 44 9.47 -3.08 -2.46
N SER A 45 9.93 -3.81 -3.47
CA SER A 45 10.59 -3.18 -4.62
C SER A 45 9.59 -2.43 -5.49
N GLU A 46 10.01 -1.28 -6.03
CA GLU A 46 9.20 -0.50 -6.97
C GLU A 46 8.75 -1.35 -8.17
N GLU A 47 9.65 -2.18 -8.72
CA GLU A 47 9.33 -3.09 -9.82
C GLU A 47 8.17 -4.03 -9.46
N THR A 48 8.21 -4.64 -8.27
CA THR A 48 7.15 -5.55 -7.82
C THR A 48 5.84 -4.80 -7.62
N PHE A 49 5.88 -3.62 -6.99
CA PHE A 49 4.69 -2.82 -6.77
C PHE A 49 4.04 -2.36 -8.08
N ARG A 50 4.85 -1.92 -9.06
CA ARG A 50 4.35 -1.55 -10.41
C ARG A 50 3.78 -2.74 -11.18
N LYS A 51 4.35 -3.94 -11.05
CA LYS A 51 3.77 -5.17 -11.62
C LYS A 51 2.38 -5.45 -11.05
N LEU A 52 2.20 -5.27 -9.73
CA LEU A 52 0.90 -5.47 -9.08
C LEU A 52 -0.14 -4.44 -9.53
N LEU A 53 0.27 -3.18 -9.75
CA LEU A 53 -0.60 -2.12 -10.29
C LEU A 53 -1.07 -2.39 -11.72
N MET A 54 -0.26 -3.05 -12.55
CA MET A 54 -0.55 -3.28 -13.97
C MET A 54 -1.06 -4.70 -14.26
N ASN A 55 -1.33 -5.48 -13.22
CA ASN A 55 -1.83 -6.84 -13.36
C ASN A 55 -3.26 -6.82 -13.94
N THR A 56 -3.49 -7.52 -15.04
CA THR A 56 -4.80 -7.58 -15.72
C THR A 56 -5.52 -8.91 -15.51
N SER A 57 -4.87 -9.85 -14.81
CA SER A 57 -5.37 -11.24 -14.67
C SER A 57 -6.22 -11.47 -13.44
N GLU A 58 -6.11 -10.62 -12.41
CA GLU A 58 -6.73 -10.87 -11.11
C GLU A 58 -8.09 -10.17 -10.92
N LEU A 59 -8.32 -9.03 -11.57
CA LEU A 59 -9.57 -8.27 -11.42
C LEU A 59 -10.39 -8.35 -12.72
N VAL A 60 -11.56 -9.00 -12.67
CA VAL A 60 -12.39 -9.32 -13.85
C VAL A 60 -12.79 -8.07 -14.67
N MET A 61 -12.97 -6.93 -13.99
CA MET A 61 -13.41 -5.66 -14.59
C MET A 61 -12.38 -4.55 -14.38
N ASP A 62 -11.15 -4.91 -14.00
CA ASP A 62 -10.16 -3.93 -13.58
C ASP A 62 -8.71 -4.37 -13.84
N VAL A 63 -7.79 -3.42 -13.68
CA VAL A 63 -6.36 -3.66 -13.61
C VAL A 63 -5.94 -3.46 -12.17
N GLY A 64 -5.15 -4.36 -11.62
CA GLY A 64 -4.73 -4.36 -10.23
C GLY A 64 -4.63 -5.78 -9.70
N SER A 65 -4.21 -5.90 -8.44
CA SER A 65 -4.01 -7.18 -7.78
C SER A 65 -4.71 -7.20 -6.42
N VAL A 66 -5.16 -8.39 -6.00
CA VAL A 66 -5.59 -8.66 -4.63
C VAL A 66 -4.49 -9.45 -3.94
N VAL A 67 -3.86 -8.83 -2.96
CA VAL A 67 -2.75 -9.42 -2.22
C VAL A 67 -3.27 -9.98 -0.91
N GLU A 68 -3.15 -11.29 -0.74
CA GLU A 68 -3.39 -11.94 0.55
C GLU A 68 -2.35 -11.52 1.59
N GLY A 69 -2.74 -11.44 2.86
CA GLY A 69 -1.87 -10.96 3.92
C GLY A 69 -0.51 -11.67 4.01
N LYS A 70 -0.46 -12.99 3.78
CA LYS A 70 0.82 -13.74 3.79
C LYS A 70 1.73 -13.29 2.65
N LYS A 71 1.15 -13.08 1.46
CA LYS A 71 1.89 -12.59 0.29
C LYS A 71 2.36 -11.16 0.51
N ALA A 72 1.55 -10.32 1.16
CA ALA A 72 1.91 -8.95 1.50
C ALA A 72 3.16 -8.88 2.39
N VAL A 73 3.30 -9.80 3.36
CA VAL A 73 4.53 -9.93 4.15
C VAL A 73 5.70 -10.41 3.29
N GLU A 74 5.50 -11.45 2.48
CA GLU A 74 6.55 -12.04 1.64
C GLU A 74 7.17 -11.04 0.65
N ILE A 75 6.34 -10.19 0.04
CA ILE A 75 6.79 -9.17 -0.92
C ILE A 75 7.30 -7.89 -0.23
N GLY A 76 7.26 -7.82 1.10
CA GLY A 76 7.72 -6.66 1.87
C GLY A 76 6.75 -5.47 1.88
N LEU A 77 5.47 -5.67 1.55
CA LEU A 77 4.47 -4.60 1.61
C LEU A 77 4.09 -4.23 3.05
N ILE A 78 4.12 -5.21 3.96
CA ILE A 78 3.89 -5.06 5.40
C ILE A 78 4.89 -5.94 6.17
N ASP A 79 5.15 -5.62 7.44
CA ASP A 79 6.16 -6.35 8.22
C ASP A 79 5.67 -7.68 8.78
N ARG A 80 4.40 -7.76 9.21
CA ARG A 80 3.83 -8.97 9.82
C ARG A 80 2.31 -9.04 9.75
N LEU A 81 1.79 -10.26 9.89
CA LEU A 81 0.40 -10.52 10.21
C LEU A 81 0.23 -10.63 11.72
N GLY A 82 -0.89 -10.13 12.23
CA GLY A 82 -1.25 -10.22 13.64
C GLY A 82 -2.75 -10.06 13.85
N GLY A 83 -3.18 -10.35 15.07
CA GLY A 83 -4.51 -10.03 15.57
C GLY A 83 -4.52 -8.73 16.37
N LEU A 84 -5.70 -8.43 16.94
CA LEU A 84 -5.87 -7.26 17.79
C LEU A 84 -4.97 -7.33 19.05
N SER A 85 -4.79 -8.52 19.63
CA SER A 85 -3.93 -8.70 20.81
C SER A 85 -2.49 -8.27 20.51
N ASP A 86 -1.93 -8.72 19.39
CA ASP A 86 -0.57 -8.38 18.97
C ASP A 86 -0.40 -6.87 18.75
N ALA A 87 -1.43 -6.21 18.20
CA ALA A 87 -1.42 -4.77 17.99
C ALA A 87 -1.46 -3.98 19.30
N VAL A 88 -2.26 -4.43 20.27
CA VAL A 88 -2.35 -3.81 21.61
C VAL A 88 -1.05 -4.02 22.39
N GLU A 89 -0.47 -5.21 22.35
CA GLU A 89 0.82 -5.51 22.98
C GLU A 89 1.94 -4.63 22.39
N CYS A 90 2.04 -4.54 21.06
CA CYS A 90 2.99 -3.65 20.38
C CYS A 90 2.80 -2.19 20.79
N LEU A 91 1.55 -1.73 20.95
CA LEU A 91 1.27 -0.36 21.40
C LEU A 91 1.81 -0.12 22.82
N TYR A 92 1.57 -1.05 23.75
CA TYR A 92 2.08 -0.93 25.12
C TYR A 92 3.61 -0.99 25.16
N GLU A 93 4.25 -1.89 24.40
CA GLU A 93 5.71 -1.93 24.25
C GLU A 93 6.25 -0.60 23.73
N MET A 94 5.61 0.03 22.75
CA MET A 94 6.02 1.34 22.24
C MET A 94 5.85 2.45 23.27
N ILE A 95 4.79 2.41 24.08
CA ILE A 95 4.57 3.39 25.16
C ILE A 95 5.66 3.24 26.23
N GLU A 96 5.94 2.02 26.68
CA GLU A 96 6.95 1.72 27.71
C GLU A 96 8.36 2.10 27.26
N ASN A 97 8.67 1.91 25.97
CA ASN A 97 9.97 2.25 25.41
C ASN A 97 10.09 3.71 24.93
N SER A 98 9.00 4.50 25.00
CA SER A 98 9.03 5.92 24.63
C SER A 98 9.55 6.79 25.77
N GLU A 99 10.24 7.89 25.44
CA GLU A 99 10.61 8.89 26.45
C GLU A 99 9.36 9.38 27.19
N ARG A 100 9.47 9.59 28.52
CA ARG A 100 8.35 10.11 29.32
C ARG A 100 7.88 11.43 28.74
N ARG A 101 6.72 11.38 28.08
CA ARG A 101 6.12 12.52 27.38
C ARG A 101 5.46 13.52 28.33
N TYR A 102 5.26 13.12 29.59
CA TYR A 102 4.73 13.95 30.65
C TYR A 102 5.65 13.84 31.87
N SER A 103 6.07 14.99 32.40
CA SER A 103 6.60 15.12 33.76
C SER A 103 5.43 15.09 34.72
N ASP A 104 5.49 14.23 35.74
CA ASP A 104 4.48 14.12 36.80
C ASP A 104 4.07 15.48 37.39
#